data_AF-A0A8X6TXJ3-F1
#
_entry.id   AF-A0A8X6TXJ3-F1
#
_cell.length_a   1.000
_cell.length_b   1.000
_cell.length_c   1.000
_cell.angle_alpha   90.00
_cell.angle_beta   90.00
_cell.angle_gamma   90.00
#
_symmetry.space_group_name_H-M   'P 1'
#
loop_
_entity.id
_entity.type
_entity.pdbx_description
1 polymer ?
#
loop_
_entity_poly.entity_id
_entity_poly.type
_entity_poly.pdbx_seq_one_letter_code
_entity_poly.pdbx_strand_id
1 'polypeptide(L)'
;MFTVVNGWKKADLKFILEEIDEKESANIVVDGLKDLILNSEQYISDPKFVEKILVSAISDRVSQEQDEKEKLKQEQFEKERQFKEGENFNLNQKRQN
;
A
#
# COMPACT_ATOMS: atom_id res chain seq x y z
N MET A 1 19.65 11.32 -11.21
CA MET A 1 18.95 11.92 -10.05
C MET A 1 17.77 11.03 -9.78
N PHE A 2 17.57 10.59 -8.54
CA PHE A 2 16.60 9.59 -8.10
C PHE A 2 15.17 10.14 -8.26
N THR A 3 14.67 10.14 -9.49
CA THR A 3 13.39 10.75 -9.90
C THR A 3 12.26 9.75 -10.01
N VAL A 4 12.51 8.49 -9.63
CA VAL A 4 11.57 7.41 -9.85
C VAL A 4 10.68 7.30 -8.62
N VAL A 5 9.39 7.55 -8.86
CA VAL A 5 8.22 7.32 -8.00
C VAL A 5 7.94 8.36 -6.90
N ASN A 6 7.02 9.28 -7.19
CA ASN A 6 6.22 9.90 -6.13
C ASN A 6 5.43 8.79 -5.41
N GLY A 7 5.52 8.72 -4.07
CA GLY A 7 4.69 7.79 -3.27
C GLY A 7 5.43 6.75 -2.44
N TRP A 8 6.70 6.99 -2.10
CA TRP A 8 7.48 6.10 -1.24
C TRP A 8 6.93 6.15 0.18
N LYS A 9 6.61 4.99 0.74
CA LYS A 9 6.30 4.84 2.16
C LYS A 9 7.50 4.23 2.87
N LYS A 10 7.56 4.45 4.19
CA LYS A 10 8.60 3.88 5.04
C LYS A 10 8.73 2.36 4.88
N ALA A 11 7.62 1.66 4.64
CA ALA A 11 7.60 0.22 4.42
C ALA A 11 8.35 -0.21 3.15
N ASP A 12 8.15 0.48 2.03
CA ASP A 12 8.84 0.12 0.77
C ASP A 12 10.36 0.30 0.91
N LEU A 13 10.79 1.37 1.60
CA LEU A 13 12.21 1.64 1.79
C LEU A 13 12.87 0.63 2.72
N LYS A 14 12.15 0.15 3.74
CA LYS A 14 12.61 -0.93 4.60
C LYS A 14 12.78 -2.23 3.84
N PHE A 15 11.79 -2.58 3.02
CA PHE A 15 11.84 -3.77 2.17
C PHE A 15 13.07 -3.74 1.25
N ILE A 16 13.38 -2.59 0.66
CA ILE A 16 14.54 -2.48 -0.23
C ILE A 16 15.85 -2.62 0.52
N LEU A 17 15.97 -2.03 1.71
CA LEU A 17 17.18 -2.21 2.53
C LEU A 17 17.40 -3.69 2.86
N GLU A 18 16.33 -4.43 3.16
CA GLU A 18 16.40 -5.88 3.35
C GLU A 18 16.84 -6.62 2.07
N GLU A 19 16.31 -6.25 0.90
CA GLU A 19 16.67 -6.86 -0.39
C GLU A 19 18.12 -6.58 -0.83
N ILE A 20 18.71 -5.47 -0.41
CA ILE A 20 20.11 -5.11 -0.71
C ILE A 20 21.07 -5.44 0.44
N ASP A 21 20.61 -6.20 1.44
CA ASP A 21 21.35 -6.59 2.66
C ASP A 21 21.96 -5.40 3.43
N GLU A 22 21.28 -4.26 3.41
CA GLU A 22 21.64 -3.07 4.18
C GLU A 22 20.87 -2.96 5.49
N LYS A 23 21.58 -2.55 6.55
CA LYS A 23 20.99 -2.47 7.90
C LYS A 23 20.49 -1.07 8.21
N GLU A 24 19.19 -0.96 8.47
CA GLU A 24 18.65 0.27 9.05
C GLU A 24 18.88 0.35 10.56
N SER A 25 19.00 1.58 11.06
CA SER A 25 18.84 1.87 12.49
C SER A 25 17.36 2.01 12.84
N ALA A 26 16.92 1.47 13.98
CA ALA A 26 15.50 1.42 14.37
C ALA A 26 14.76 2.79 14.36
N ASN A 27 15.50 3.90 14.55
CA ASN A 27 14.96 5.26 14.61
C ASN A 27 15.15 6.08 13.34
N ILE A 28 15.51 5.46 12.22
CA ILE A 28 15.76 6.20 10.99
C ILE A 28 14.45 6.76 10.40
N VAL A 29 14.52 8.02 9.98
CA VAL A 29 13.43 8.73 9.29
C VAL A 29 13.43 8.35 7.81
N VAL A 30 12.32 8.62 7.11
CA VAL A 30 12.14 8.27 5.69
C VAL A 30 13.29 8.80 4.83
N ASP A 31 13.72 10.04 5.05
CA ASP A 31 14.80 10.60 4.25
C ASP A 31 16.15 9.93 4.53
N GLY A 32 16.41 9.54 5.78
CA GLY A 32 17.59 8.74 6.12
C GLY A 32 17.59 7.35 5.47
N LEU A 33 16.42 6.73 5.29
CA LEU A 33 16.31 5.46 4.54
C LEU A 33 16.67 5.65 3.07
N LYS A 34 16.26 6.77 2.45
CA LYS A 34 16.63 7.08 1.07
C LYS A 34 18.13 7.26 0.96
N ASP A 35 18.72 7.98 1.90
CA ASP A 35 20.16 8.20 1.93
C ASP A 35 20.93 6.89 2.09
N LEU A 36 20.47 5.96 2.94
CA LEU A 36 21.09 4.63 3.04
C LEU A 36 21.05 3.87 1.71
N ILE A 37 19.88 3.82 1.05
CA ILE A 37 19.74 3.14 -0.24
C ILE A 37 20.68 3.76 -1.27
N LEU A 38 20.70 5.09 -1.37
CA LEU A 38 21.53 5.83 -2.33
C LEU A 38 23.05 5.69 -2.09
N ASN A 39 23.46 5.41 -0.86
CA ASN A 39 24.86 5.22 -0.50
C ASN A 39 25.27 3.74 -0.41
N SER A 40 24.35 2.80 -0.63
CA SER A 40 24.63 1.37 -0.58
C SER A 40 25.56 0.95 -1.71
N GLU A 41 26.38 -0.08 -1.45
CA GLU A 41 27.25 -0.67 -2.48
C GLU A 41 26.44 -1.15 -3.69
N GLN A 42 25.26 -1.70 -3.44
CA GLN A 42 24.37 -2.20 -4.49
C GLN A 42 23.86 -1.08 -5.39
N TYR A 43 23.49 0.08 -4.83
CA TYR A 43 23.07 1.24 -5.62
C TYR A 43 24.23 1.86 -6.40
N ILE A 44 25.43 1.92 -5.80
CA ILE A 44 26.62 2.43 -6.47
C ILE A 44 27.02 1.51 -7.64
N SER A 45 26.92 0.19 -7.44
CA SER A 45 27.28 -0.83 -8.43
C SER A 45 26.25 -0.98 -9.55
N ASP A 46 24.95 -1.08 -9.19
CA ASP A 46 23.85 -1.23 -10.13
C ASP A 46 22.60 -0.43 -9.68
N PRO A 47 22.55 0.88 -10.00
CA PRO A 47 21.38 1.70 -9.69
C PRO A 47 20.09 1.18 -10.34
N LYS A 48 20.18 0.55 -11.53
CA LYS A 48 19.00 0.10 -12.28
C LYS A 48 18.35 -1.11 -11.62
N PHE A 49 19.15 -1.98 -11.02
CA PHE A 49 18.64 -3.09 -10.22
C PHE A 49 17.81 -2.60 -9.04
N VAL A 50 18.35 -1.66 -8.26
CA VAL A 50 17.65 -1.06 -7.11
C VAL A 50 16.39 -0.32 -7.55
N GLU A 51 16.45 0.44 -8.65
CA GLU A 51 15.27 1.10 -9.22
C GLU A 51 14.18 0.09 -9.63
N LYS A 52 14.56 -1.05 -10.19
CA LYS A 52 13.61 -2.10 -10.59
C LYS A 52 12.90 -2.72 -9.39
N ILE A 53 13.64 -3.03 -8.32
CA ILE A 53 13.05 -3.53 -7.05
C ILE A 53 12.05 -2.51 -6.51
N LEU A 54 12.45 -1.24 -6.50
CA LEU A 54 11.63 -0.17 -5.96
C LEU A 54 10.33 0.02 -6.74
N VAL A 55 10.38 0.00 -8.06
CA VAL A 55 9.18 0.08 -8.91
C VAL A 55 8.27 -1.13 -8.68
N SER A 56 8.84 -2.34 -8.54
CA SER A 56 8.06 -3.55 -8.26
C SER A 56 7.34 -3.45 -6.92
N ALA A 57 8.07 -3.15 -5.85
CA ALA A 57 7.50 -3.07 -4.50
C ALA A 57 6.37 -2.04 -4.40
N ILE A 58 6.53 -0.88 -5.03
CA ILE A 58 5.48 0.15 -5.06
C ILE A 58 4.28 -0.31 -5.88
N SER A 59 4.50 -0.95 -7.02
CA SER A 59 3.41 -1.45 -7.88
C SER A 59 2.60 -2.53 -7.16
N ASP A 60 3.28 -3.48 -6.50
CA ASP A 60 2.65 -4.57 -5.75
C ASP A 60 1.79 -4.02 -4.61
N ARG A 61 2.33 -3.07 -3.84
CA ARG A 61 1.57 -2.41 -2.76
C ARG A 61 0.37 -1.65 -3.31
N VAL A 62 0.54 -0.86 -4.37
CA VAL A 62 -0.56 -0.07 -4.95
C VAL A 62 -1.66 -0.99 -5.47
N SER A 63 -1.31 -2.14 -6.07
CA SER A 63 -2.28 -3.14 -6.50
C SER A 63 -3.06 -3.72 -5.29
N GLN A 64 -2.35 -4.11 -4.23
CA GLN A 64 -2.98 -4.63 -3.01
C GLN A 64 -3.91 -3.61 -2.35
N GLU A 65 -3.47 -2.35 -2.24
CA GLU A 65 -4.29 -1.26 -1.67
C GLU A 65 -5.55 -0.99 -2.51
N GLN A 66 -5.49 -1.16 -3.82
CA GLN A 66 -6.66 -1.04 -4.70
C GLN A 66 -7.64 -2.20 -4.50
N ASP A 67 -7.14 -3.43 -4.45
CA ASP A 67 -7.95 -4.62 -4.24
C ASP A 67 -8.68 -4.59 -2.89
N GLU A 68 -7.99 -4.18 -1.82
CA GLU A 68 -8.59 -4.01 -0.49
C GLU A 68 -9.67 -2.92 -0.49
N LYS A 69 -9.40 -1.79 -1.15
CA LYS A 69 -10.36 -0.69 -1.26
C LYS A 69 -11.61 -1.11 -2.03
N GLU A 70 -11.48 -1.95 -3.06
CA GLU A 70 -12.62 -2.47 -3.81
C GLU A 70 -13.44 -3.44 -2.97
N LYS A 71 -12.81 -4.36 -2.23
CA LYS A 71 -13.50 -5.25 -1.30
C LYS A 71 -14.30 -4.48 -0.24
N LEU A 72 -13.69 -3.46 0.38
CA LEU A 72 -14.37 -2.62 1.36
C LEU A 72 -15.58 -1.89 0.78
N LYS A 73 -15.51 -1.43 -0.48
CA LYS A 73 -16.66 -0.81 -1.17
C LYS A 73 -17.77 -1.83 -1.44
N GLN A 74 -17.42 -3.04 -1.87
CA GLN A 74 -18.41 -4.11 -2.10
C GLN A 74 -19.12 -4.48 -0.80
N GLU A 75 -18.37 -4.67 0.30
CA GLU A 75 -18.94 -4.95 1.61
C GLU A 75 -19.86 -3.83 2.12
N GLN A 76 -19.48 -2.56 1.92
CA GLN A 76 -20.33 -1.43 2.28
C GLN A 76 -21.63 -1.42 1.48
N PHE A 77 -21.54 -1.68 0.16
CA PHE A 77 -22.70 -1.72 -0.70
C PHE A 77 -23.66 -2.87 -0.35
N GLU A 78 -23.13 -4.04 0.00
CA GLU A 78 -23.93 -5.17 0.47
C GLU A 78 -24.62 -4.88 1.80
N LYS A 79 -23.92 -4.28 2.77
CA LYS A 79 -24.51 -3.87 4.05
C LYS A 79 -25.63 -2.85 3.85
N GLU A 80 -25.43 -1.86 2.97
CA GLU A 80 -26.46 -0.88 2.63
C GLU A 80 -27.69 -1.53 1.99
N ARG A 81 -27.49 -2.51 1.10
CA ARG A 81 -28.59 -3.26 0.47
C ARG A 81 -29.39 -4.03 1.51
N GLN A 82 -28.70 -4.79 2.38
CA GLN A 82 -29.35 -5.55 3.45
C GLN A 82 -30.13 -4.65 4.41
N PHE A 83 -29.58 -3.48 4.75
CA PHE A 83 -30.26 -2.51 5.60
C PHE A 83 -31.56 -2.00 4.95
N LYS A 84 -31.50 -1.58 3.69
CA LYS A 84 -32.68 -1.09 2.94
C LYS A 84 -33.74 -2.17 2.74
N GLU A 85 -33.35 -3.41 2.50
CA GLU A 85 -34.28 -4.55 2.39
C GLU A 85 -34.96 -4.84 3.73
N GLY A 86 -34.21 -4.83 4.83
CA GLY A 86 -34.75 -4.98 6.18
C GLY A 86 -35.73 -3.87 6.59
N GLU A 87 -35.43 -2.61 6.25
CA GLU A 87 -36.34 -1.48 6.48
C GLU A 87 -37.63 -1.59 5.66
N ASN A 88 -37.52 -1.94 4.37
CA ASN A 88 -38.68 -2.14 3.51
C ASN A 88 -39.56 -3.30 3.99
N PHE A 89 -38.96 -4.39 4.46
CA PHE A 89 -39.69 -5.52 5.06
C PHE A 89 -40.44 -5.09 6.32
N ASN A 90 -39.80 -4.35 7.23
CA ASN A 90 -40.42 -3.83 8.45
C ASN A 90 -41.58 -2.85 8.15
N LEU A 91 -41.42 -1.98 7.15
CA LEU A 91 -42.46 -1.03 6.74
C LEU A 91 -43.67 -1.74 6.15
N ASN A 92 -43.47 -2.80 5.37
CA ASN A 92 -44.56 -3.59 4.81
C ASN A 92 -45.35 -4.36 5.90
N GLN A 93 -44.67 -4.91 6.90
CA GLN A 93 -45.31 -5.56 8.06
C GLN A 93 -46.18 -4.57 8.86
N LYS A 94 -45.70 -3.33 9.08
CA LYS A 94 -46.47 -2.29 9.80
C LYS A 94 -47.70 -1.78 9.04
N ARG A 95 -47.77 -1.94 7.72
CA ARG A 95 -48.92 -1.52 6.90
C ARG A 95 -50.02 -2.57 6.80
N GLN A 96 -49.75 -3.81 7.22
CA GLN A 96 -50.69 -4.94 7.13
C GLN A 96 -51.36 -5.31 8.46
N ASN A 97 -50.99 -4.63 9.56
CA ASN A 97 -51.64 -4.69 10.87
C ASN A 97 -52.40 -3.39 11.15
#